data_AF-A0A6G1GH58-F1
#
_entry.id   AF-A0A6G1GH58-F1
#
_cell.length_a   1.000
_cell.length_b   1.000
_cell.length_c   1.000
_cell.angle_alpha   90.00
_cell.angle_beta   90.00
_cell.angle_gamma   90.00
#
_symmetry.space_group_name_H-M   'P 1'
#
loop_
_entity.id
_entity.type
_entity.pdbx_description
1 polymer ?
#
loop_
_entity_poly.entity_id
_entity_poly.type
_entity_poly.pdbx_seq_one_letter_code
_entity_poly.pdbx_strand_id
1 'polypeptide(L)'
;MTEEDVEVEAELNTILKKSPIIIFSKTYCHFSMNAKRIFGAYKIVPEPYIVELDEHPLGPKLQAKLGESTGRRTVPNILINGKSIGGGDDVAQLHEQGKLIETVKSMGGKRIMEATLVDV
;
A
#
# COMPACT_ATOMS: atom_id res chain seq x y z
N MET A 1 -5.25 25.26 -7.73
CA MET A 1 -4.23 24.36 -7.16
C MET A 1 -3.32 25.21 -6.31
N THR A 2 -3.30 24.96 -5.01
CA THR A 2 -2.48 25.70 -4.04
C THR A 2 -1.03 25.19 -4.08
N GLU A 3 -0.07 25.94 -3.55
CA GLU A 3 1.32 25.47 -3.40
C GLU A 3 1.39 24.17 -2.59
N GLU A 4 0.52 24.05 -1.59
CA GLU A 4 0.39 22.86 -0.74
C GLU A 4 -0.16 21.65 -1.51
N ASP A 5 -1.13 21.84 -2.41
CA ASP A 5 -1.59 20.77 -3.30
C ASP A 5 -0.46 20.23 -4.19
N VAL A 6 0.43 21.12 -4.64
CA VAL A 6 1.61 20.75 -5.44
C VAL A 6 2.60 19.94 -4.61
N GLU A 7 2.84 20.33 -3.36
CA GLU A 7 3.71 19.59 -2.43
C GLU A 7 3.16 18.19 -2.15
N VAL A 8 1.86 18.07 -1.87
CA VAL A 8 1.21 16.77 -1.61
C VAL A 8 1.29 15.86 -2.82
N GLU A 9 1.07 16.39 -4.03
CA GLU A 9 1.20 15.64 -5.28
C GLU A 9 2.65 15.19 -5.52
N ALA A 10 3.62 16.08 -5.28
CA ALA A 10 5.05 15.75 -5.42
C ALA A 10 5.49 14.66 -4.42
N GLU A 11 5.03 14.75 -3.17
CA GLU A 11 5.34 13.77 -2.13
C GLU A 11 4.68 12.42 -2.43
N LEU A 12 3.40 12.40 -2.81
CA LEU A 12 2.72 11.17 -3.21
C LEU A 12 3.45 10.49 -4.38
N ASN A 13 3.83 11.24 -5.40
CA ASN A 13 4.60 10.72 -6.53
C ASN A 13 5.99 10.20 -6.12
N THR A 14 6.61 10.79 -5.10
CA THR A 14 7.88 10.32 -4.53
C THR A 14 7.69 9.00 -3.79
N ILE A 15 6.64 8.89 -2.97
CA ILE A 15 6.26 7.67 -2.25
C ILE A 15 6.00 6.52 -3.24
N LEU A 16 5.19 6.74 -4.28
CA LEU A 16 4.83 5.70 -5.27
C LEU A 16 6.05 5.14 -6.05
N LYS A 17 7.16 5.86 -6.06
CA LYS A 17 8.42 5.41 -6.66
C LYS A 17 9.27 4.54 -5.73
N LYS A 18 9.03 4.57 -4.42
CA LYS A 18 9.80 3.80 -3.42
C LYS A 18 9.67 2.29 -3.62
N SER A 19 8.48 1.81 -3.97
CA SER A 19 8.22 0.39 -4.25
C SER A 19 7.00 0.25 -5.19
N PRO A 20 6.91 -0.81 -6.01
CA PRO A 20 5.67 -1.18 -6.69
C PRO A 20 4.50 -1.42 -5.73
N ILE A 21 4.76 -1.82 -4.48
CA ILE A 21 3.73 -2.00 -3.46
C ILE A 21 3.90 -0.94 -2.38
N ILE A 22 2.88 -0.10 -2.18
CA ILE A 22 2.84 0.88 -1.11
C ILE A 22 1.71 0.52 -0.15
N ILE A 23 2.00 0.49 1.15
CA ILE A 23 1.02 0.28 2.22
C ILE A 23 0.86 1.60 2.97
N PHE A 24 -0.17 2.37 2.63
CA PHE A 24 -0.57 3.51 3.45
C PHE A 24 -1.28 2.99 4.70
N SER A 25 -0.75 3.32 5.86
CA SER A 25 -1.06 2.72 7.16
C SER A 25 -1.31 3.81 8.20
N LYS A 26 -1.79 3.41 9.37
CA LYS A 26 -1.58 4.16 10.61
C LYS A 26 -1.09 3.23 11.71
N THR A 27 -0.21 3.71 12.57
CA THR A 27 0.46 2.89 13.59
C THR A 27 -0.53 2.20 14.54
N TYR A 28 -1.62 2.90 14.90
CA TYR A 28 -2.65 2.42 15.81
C TYR A 28 -3.78 1.61 15.15
N CYS A 29 -3.78 1.47 13.81
CA CYS A 29 -4.87 0.83 13.09
C CYS A 29 -4.72 -0.70 13.07
N HIS A 30 -5.65 -1.41 13.70
CA HIS A 30 -5.65 -2.89 13.74
C HIS A 30 -5.63 -3.53 12.34
N PHE A 31 -6.45 -3.02 11.40
CA PHE A 31 -6.46 -3.50 10.02
C PHE A 31 -5.12 -3.30 9.31
N SER A 32 -4.41 -2.21 9.61
CA SER A 32 -3.08 -1.93 9.04
C SER A 32 -2.03 -2.88 9.62
N MET A 33 -2.07 -3.13 10.92
CA MET A 33 -1.21 -4.13 11.57
C MET A 33 -1.43 -5.53 10.98
N ASN A 34 -2.69 -5.93 10.76
CA ASN A 34 -2.98 -7.23 10.13
C ASN A 34 -2.47 -7.31 8.69
N ALA A 35 -2.69 -6.27 7.87
CA ALA A 35 -2.16 -6.23 6.51
C ALA A 35 -0.63 -6.33 6.48
N LYS A 36 0.07 -5.58 7.34
CA LYS A 36 1.54 -5.67 7.50
C LYS A 36 1.99 -7.07 7.89
N ARG A 37 1.31 -7.72 8.84
CA ARG A 37 1.58 -9.09 9.26
C ARG A 37 1.39 -10.08 8.10
N ILE A 38 0.32 -9.95 7.32
CA ILE A 38 0.07 -10.79 6.15
C ILE A 38 1.19 -10.63 5.14
N PHE A 39 1.54 -9.41 4.75
CA PHE A 39 2.66 -9.16 3.83
C PHE A 39 4.00 -9.67 4.38
N GLY A 40 4.19 -9.67 5.70
CA GLY A 40 5.37 -10.25 6.35
C GLY A 40 5.50 -11.77 6.22
N ALA A 41 4.43 -12.48 5.85
CA ALA A 41 4.49 -13.92 5.53
C ALA A 41 4.97 -14.19 4.09
N TYR A 42 5.20 -13.15 3.29
CA TYR A 42 5.65 -13.26 1.90
C TYR A 42 7.02 -12.65 1.71
N LYS A 43 7.82 -13.30 0.88
CA LYS A 43 9.03 -12.72 0.30
C LYS A 43 8.64 -12.05 -1.01
N ILE A 44 8.66 -10.72 -1.01
CA ILE A 44 8.37 -9.90 -2.19
C ILE A 44 9.59 -9.03 -2.47
N VAL A 45 10.08 -9.06 -3.71
CA VAL A 45 11.21 -8.23 -4.14
C VAL A 45 10.77 -7.34 -5.29
N PRO A 46 10.97 -6.01 -5.19
CA PRO A 46 11.35 -5.26 -3.99
C PRO A 46 10.26 -5.29 -2.89
N GLU A 47 10.66 -5.08 -1.63
CA GLU A 47 9.74 -5.14 -0.49
C GLU A 47 8.64 -4.07 -0.56
N PRO A 48 7.45 -4.34 0.01
CA PRO A 48 6.43 -3.32 0.21
C PRO A 48 6.96 -2.14 1.02
N TYR A 49 6.68 -0.92 0.56
CA TYR A 49 7.04 0.30 1.29
C TYR A 49 5.86 0.77 2.14
N ILE A 50 6.09 0.96 3.43
CA ILE A 50 5.05 1.36 4.39
C ILE A 50 5.14 2.87 4.63
N VAL A 51 3.97 3.53 4.62
CA VAL A 51 3.83 4.95 5.00
C VAL A 51 2.83 5.06 6.13
N GLU A 52 3.32 5.42 7.31
CA GLU A 52 2.48 5.68 8.49
C GLU A 52 1.94 7.12 8.42
N LEU A 53 0.68 7.27 7.97
CA LEU A 53 0.06 8.57 7.72
C LEU A 53 -0.19 9.38 8.98
N ASP A 54 -0.22 8.76 10.15
CA ASP A 54 -0.32 9.45 11.44
C ASP A 54 1.01 10.05 11.91
N GLU A 55 2.14 9.61 11.36
CA GLU A 55 3.47 10.13 11.67
C GLU A 55 4.04 11.02 10.54
N HIS A 56 3.44 10.95 9.35
CA HIS A 56 3.87 11.73 8.20
C HIS A 56 3.43 13.20 8.30
N PRO A 57 4.30 14.20 8.08
CA PRO A 57 3.93 15.62 8.17
C PRO A 57 2.75 16.02 7.28
N LEU A 58 2.70 15.49 6.06
CA LEU A 58 1.60 15.67 5.10
C LEU A 58 0.48 14.64 5.22
N GLY A 59 0.48 13.81 6.26
CA GLY A 59 -0.37 12.63 6.41
C GLY A 59 -1.86 12.83 6.14
N PRO A 60 -2.54 13.78 6.81
CA PRO A 60 -3.96 14.06 6.56
C PRO A 60 -4.26 14.44 5.10
N LYS A 61 -3.37 15.21 4.45
CA LYS A 61 -3.54 15.65 3.07
C LYS A 61 -3.26 14.53 2.08
N LEU A 62 -2.22 13.73 2.32
CA LEU A 62 -1.97 12.50 1.57
C LEU A 62 -3.18 11.55 1.66
N GLN A 63 -3.78 11.38 2.84
CA GLN A 63 -4.99 10.57 3.02
C GLN A 63 -6.18 11.12 2.21
N ALA A 64 -6.38 12.44 2.22
CA ALA A 64 -7.43 13.07 1.43
C ALA A 64 -7.20 12.85 -0.08
N LYS A 65 -5.98 13.08 -0.55
CA LYS A 65 -5.58 12.88 -1.95
C LYS A 65 -5.69 11.42 -2.40
N LEU A 66 -5.35 10.47 -1.53
CA LEU A 66 -5.59 9.04 -1.76
C LEU A 66 -7.08 8.75 -1.90
N GLY A 67 -7.91 9.37 -1.06
CA GLY A 67 -9.37 9.28 -1.17
C GLY A 67 -9.91 9.74 -2.51
N GLU A 68 -9.36 10.84 -3.06
CA GLU A 68 -9.73 11.37 -4.38
C GLU A 68 -9.24 10.47 -5.53
N SER A 69 -7.98 10.06 -5.50
CA SER A 69 -7.33 9.34 -6.60
C SER A 69 -7.66 7.84 -6.64
N THR A 70 -7.97 7.23 -5.50
CA THR A 70 -8.21 5.79 -5.38
C THR A 70 -9.62 5.43 -4.96
N GLY A 71 -10.43 6.41 -4.53
CA GLY A 71 -11.76 6.18 -3.95
C GLY A 71 -11.75 5.67 -2.51
N ARG A 72 -10.59 5.30 -1.95
CA ARG A 72 -10.47 4.77 -0.58
C ARG A 72 -9.96 5.84 0.39
N ARG A 73 -10.82 6.24 1.32
CA ARG A 73 -10.53 7.23 2.39
C ARG A 73 -10.02 6.62 3.70
N THR A 74 -9.97 5.31 3.81
CA THR A 74 -9.59 4.57 5.02
C THR A 74 -8.20 3.96 4.91
N VAL A 75 -7.58 3.71 6.05
CA VAL A 75 -6.36 2.90 6.16
C VAL A 75 -6.69 1.47 6.64
N PRO A 76 -5.91 0.46 6.23
CA PRO A 76 -4.83 0.60 5.24
C PRO A 76 -5.40 0.81 3.83
N ASN A 77 -4.63 1.48 2.98
CA ASN A 77 -4.86 1.54 1.54
C ASN A 77 -3.61 0.97 0.86
N ILE A 78 -3.75 -0.23 0.31
CA ILE A 78 -2.64 -0.95 -0.31
C ILE A 78 -2.68 -0.68 -1.81
N LEU A 79 -1.61 -0.10 -2.34
CA LEU A 79 -1.48 0.20 -3.75
C LEU A 79 -0.46 -0.73 -4.41
N ILE A 80 -0.79 -1.22 -5.61
CA ILE A 80 0.16 -1.86 -6.52
C ILE A 80 0.26 -1.03 -7.79
N ASN A 81 1.44 -0.54 -8.12
CA ASN A 81 1.69 0.39 -9.23
C ASN A 81 0.69 1.58 -9.23
N GLY A 82 0.44 2.15 -8.05
CA GLY A 82 -0.46 3.29 -7.86
C GLY A 82 -1.96 2.96 -7.89
N LYS A 83 -2.35 1.70 -8.11
CA LYS A 83 -3.76 1.27 -8.09
C LYS A 83 -4.09 0.58 -6.78
N SER A 84 -5.20 0.97 -6.15
CA SER A 84 -5.64 0.35 -4.90
C SER A 84 -6.10 -1.09 -5.15
N ILE A 85 -5.64 -2.00 -4.29
CA ILE A 85 -6.14 -3.37 -4.20
C ILE A 85 -7.08 -3.56 -3.00
N GLY A 86 -7.31 -2.49 -2.23
CA GLY A 86 -8.17 -2.51 -1.05
C GLY A 86 -7.45 -2.19 0.26
N GLY A 87 -8.06 -2.61 1.35
CA GLY A 87 -7.60 -2.46 2.73
C GLY A 87 -7.26 -3.79 3.40
N GLY A 88 -7.33 -3.82 4.73
CA GLY A 88 -6.87 -4.96 5.51
C GLY A 88 -7.68 -6.24 5.25
N ASP A 89 -9.00 -6.10 5.19
CA ASP A 89 -9.90 -7.23 4.93
C ASP A 89 -9.75 -7.77 3.50
N ASP A 90 -9.56 -6.89 2.52
CA ASP A 90 -9.34 -7.28 1.13
C ASP A 90 -8.04 -8.10 0.99
N VAL A 91 -6.96 -7.66 1.64
CA VAL A 91 -5.68 -8.37 1.65
C VAL A 91 -5.77 -9.70 2.41
N ALA A 92 -6.48 -9.72 3.55
CA ALA A 92 -6.73 -10.95 4.29
C ALA A 92 -7.49 -11.98 3.45
N GLN A 93 -8.54 -11.55 2.75
CA GLN A 93 -9.29 -12.41 1.85
C GLN A 93 -8.41 -12.95 0.70
N LEU A 94 -7.56 -12.11 0.09
CA LEU A 94 -6.64 -12.56 -0.95
C LEU A 94 -5.63 -13.58 -0.44
N HIS A 95 -5.15 -13.41 0.80
CA HIS A 95 -4.26 -14.37 1.46
C HIS A 95 -4.96 -15.71 1.71
N GLU A 96 -6.13 -15.69 2.34
CA GLU A 96 -6.93 -16.89 2.65
C GLU A 96 -7.32 -17.68 1.40
N GLN A 97 -7.59 -16.98 0.29
CA GLN A 97 -7.90 -17.61 -0.99
C GLN A 97 -6.67 -18.08 -1.77
N GLY A 98 -5.44 -17.87 -1.26
CA GLY A 98 -4.20 -18.19 -1.97
C GLY A 98 -3.93 -17.32 -3.21
N LYS A 99 -4.62 -16.19 -3.35
CA LYS A 99 -4.58 -15.31 -4.55
C LYS A 99 -3.62 -14.15 -4.44
N LEU A 100 -3.11 -13.82 -3.25
CA LEU A 100 -2.30 -12.62 -3.05
C LEU A 100 -1.06 -12.57 -3.95
N ILE A 101 -0.35 -13.70 -4.15
CA ILE A 101 0.82 -13.76 -5.06
C ILE A 101 0.40 -13.49 -6.51
N GLU A 102 -0.71 -14.08 -6.95
CA GLU A 102 -1.24 -13.87 -8.29
C GLU A 102 -1.59 -12.39 -8.51
N THR A 103 -2.30 -11.78 -7.56
CA THR A 103 -2.63 -10.34 -7.59
C THR A 103 -1.38 -9.48 -7.66
N VAL A 104 -0.39 -9.74 -6.80
CA VAL A 104 0.88 -9.01 -6.78
C VAL A 104 1.62 -9.11 -8.11
N LYS A 105 1.75 -10.32 -8.68
CA LYS A 105 2.45 -10.51 -9.96
C LYS A 105 1.67 -9.89 -11.12
N SER A 106 0.36 -10.08 -11.16
CA SER A 106 -0.53 -9.57 -12.22
C SER A 106 -0.53 -8.04 -12.28
N MET A 107 -0.69 -7.38 -11.13
CA MET A 107 -0.77 -5.91 -11.06
C MET A 107 0.61 -5.25 -11.02
N GLY A 108 1.58 -5.89 -10.37
CA GLY A 108 2.94 -5.39 -10.21
C GLY A 108 3.79 -5.53 -11.49
N GLY A 109 3.49 -6.53 -12.32
CA GLY A 109 4.15 -6.79 -13.59
C GLY A 109 5.66 -6.91 -13.45
N LYS A 110 6.42 -6.31 -14.38
CA LYS A 110 7.89 -6.38 -14.43
C LYS A 110 8.60 -5.73 -13.24
N ARG A 111 7.89 -4.95 -12.40
CA ARG A 111 8.48 -4.34 -11.20
C ARG A 111 8.54 -5.30 -10.01
N ILE A 112 7.83 -6.43 -10.08
CA ILE A 112 7.90 -7.52 -9.10
C ILE A 112 8.90 -8.55 -9.62
N MET A 113 10.03 -8.69 -8.93
CA MET A 113 11.09 -9.62 -9.26
C MET A 113 10.86 -10.98 -8.60
N GLU A 114 10.36 -10.98 -7.37
CA GLU A 114 10.04 -12.18 -6.61
C GLU A 114 8.73 -11.94 -5.83
N ALA A 115 7.90 -12.98 -5.73
CA ALA A 115 6.74 -13.01 -4.84
C ALA A 115 6.43 -14.48 -4.53
N THR A 116 6.75 -14.89 -3.30
CA THR A 116 6.58 -16.24 -2.77
C THR A 116 6.06 -16.18 -1.35
N LEU A 117 5.25 -17.16 -0.95
CA LEU A 117 4.89 -17.35 0.46
C LEU A 117 6.11 -17.98 1.14
N VAL A 118 6.49 -17.48 2.30
CA VAL A 118 7.57 -18.07 3.10
C VAL A 118 6.90 -19.05 4.06
N ASP A 119 7.29 -20.32 3.99
CA ASP A 119 6.86 -21.31 4.98
C ASP A 119 7.39 -20.86 6.34
N VAL A 120 6.47 -20.64 7.28
CA VAL A 120 6.77 -20.31 8.70
C VAL A 120 6.85 -21.58 9.51
#